data_AF-A0A645J3R2-F1
#
_entry.id   AF-A0A645J3R2-F1
#
_cell.length_a   1.000
_cell.length_b   1.000
_cell.length_c   1.000
_cell.angle_alpha   90.00
_cell.angle_beta   90.00
_cell.angle_gamma   90.00
#
_symmetry.space_group_name_H-M   'P 1'
#
loop_
_entity.id
_entity.type
_entity.pdbx_description
1 polymer ?
#
loop_
_entity_poly.entity_id
_entity_poly.type
_entity_poly.pdbx_seq_one_letter_code
_entity_poly.pdbx_strand_id
1 'polypeptide(L)'
;MDDSLVLPLVLQESWNKGVPVFSSNVSHVKRGALFALYPNNVELGRNLASSALGMASGSPVARGVLPLRDVLTAFNTRTASHLGLTPSKAQQQGFDLLFPEQ
;
A
#
# COMPACT_ATOMS: atom_id res chain seq x y z
N MET A 1 12.66 -12.75 -8.90
CA MET A 1 12.34 -13.77 -7.88
C MET A 1 10.84 -13.93 -7.85
N ASP A 2 10.33 -15.14 -7.65
CA ASP A 2 8.89 -15.37 -7.68
C ASP A 2 8.28 -15.10 -6.30
N ASP A 3 7.61 -13.95 -6.16
CA ASP A 3 6.88 -13.55 -4.94
C ASP A 3 5.82 -14.59 -4.54
N SER A 4 5.35 -15.44 -5.46
CA SER A 4 4.41 -16.50 -5.12
C SER A 4 5.02 -17.56 -4.19
N LEU A 5 6.32 -17.85 -4.35
CA LEU A 5 7.06 -18.87 -3.61
C LEU A 5 7.67 -18.35 -2.31
N VAL A 6 8.16 -17.10 -2.30
CA VAL A 6 8.89 -16.54 -1.15
C VAL A 6 7.94 -15.95 -0.11
N LEU A 7 6.85 -15.30 -0.54
CA LEU A 7 5.94 -14.60 0.37
C LEU A 7 5.35 -15.51 1.47
N PRO A 8 4.88 -16.74 1.18
CA PRO A 8 4.35 -17.63 2.23
C PRO A 8 5.39 -17.93 3.31
N LEU A 9 6.65 -18.19 2.93
CA LEU A 9 7.73 -18.48 3.86
C LEU A 9 8.05 -17.27 4.74
N VAL A 10 8.11 -16.07 4.16
CA VAL A 10 8.31 -14.82 4.90
C VAL A 10 7.18 -14.59 5.88
N LEU A 11 5.93 -14.70 5.44
CA LEU A 11 4.76 -14.48 6.30
C LEU A 11 4.71 -15.48 7.46
N GLN A 12 4.95 -16.77 7.18
CA GLN A 12 4.99 -17.81 8.21
C GLN A 12 6.06 -17.52 9.27
N GLU A 13 7.29 -17.26 8.85
CA GLU A 13 8.38 -16.96 9.79
C GLU A 13 8.16 -15.67 10.57
N SER A 14 7.64 -14.63 9.92
CA SER A 14 7.32 -13.37 10.55
C SER A 14 6.21 -13.52 11.59
N TRP A 15 5.14 -14.24 11.28
CA TRP A 15 4.04 -14.48 12.21
C TRP A 15 4.47 -15.32 13.42
N ASN A 16 5.27 -16.37 13.20
CA ASN A 16 5.82 -17.19 14.28
C ASN A 16 6.68 -16.38 15.27
N LYS A 17 7.28 -15.28 14.79
CA LYS A 17 8.13 -14.38 15.57
C LYS A 17 7.40 -13.10 16.02
N GLY A 18 6.10 -12.96 15.74
CA GLY A 18 5.34 -11.76 16.07
C GLY A 18 5.79 -10.50 15.32
N VAL A 19 6.44 -10.65 14.16
CA VAL A 19 6.98 -9.55 13.36
C VAL A 19 5.97 -9.14 12.28
N PRO A 20 5.58 -7.86 12.18
CA PRO A 20 4.69 -7.41 11.12
C PRO A 20 5.44 -7.28 9.78
N VAL A 21 4.76 -7.64 8.69
CA VAL A 21 5.28 -7.47 7.32
C VAL A 21 4.57 -6.30 6.64
N PHE A 22 5.37 -5.40 6.08
CA PHE A 22 4.92 -4.24 5.31
C PHE A 22 5.31 -4.45 3.84
N SER A 23 4.42 -4.07 2.92
CA SER A 23 4.58 -4.35 1.49
C SER A 23 4.28 -3.11 0.65
N SER A 24 4.84 -3.04 -0.56
CA SER A 24 4.42 -2.09 -1.59
C SER A 24 3.31 -2.64 -2.51
N ASN A 25 2.86 -3.88 -2.25
CA ASN A 25 1.88 -4.59 -3.05
C ASN A 25 0.68 -4.99 -2.19
N VAL A 26 -0.50 -4.44 -2.53
CA VAL A 26 -1.77 -4.71 -1.84
C VAL A 26 -2.17 -6.19 -1.85
N SER A 27 -1.79 -6.95 -2.89
CA SER A 27 -2.05 -8.40 -2.94
C SER A 27 -1.35 -9.17 -1.83
N HIS A 28 -0.24 -8.65 -1.29
CA HIS A 28 0.44 -9.27 -0.14
C HIS A 28 -0.37 -9.12 1.14
N VAL A 29 -1.16 -8.04 1.27
CA VAL A 29 -2.05 -7.81 2.43
C VAL A 29 -3.18 -8.83 2.45
N LYS A 30 -3.77 -9.14 1.27
CA LYS A 30 -4.74 -10.24 1.10
C LYS A 30 -4.18 -11.59 1.58
N ARG A 31 -2.86 -11.80 1.40
CA ARG A 31 -2.17 -13.05 1.77
C ARG A 31 -1.64 -13.07 3.20
N GLY A 32 -1.64 -11.94 3.92
CA GLY A 32 -1.27 -11.91 5.34
C GLY A 32 -0.25 -10.85 5.75
N ALA A 33 0.31 -10.06 4.83
CA ALA A 33 1.07 -8.87 5.22
C ALA A 33 0.17 -7.94 6.05
N LEU A 34 0.72 -7.26 7.05
CA LEU A 34 -0.06 -6.39 7.94
C LEU A 34 -0.53 -5.15 7.19
N PHE A 35 0.36 -4.57 6.38
CA PHE A 35 0.15 -3.27 5.77
C PHE A 35 0.72 -3.22 4.35
N ALA A 36 0.09 -2.44 3.48
CA ALA A 36 0.73 -1.99 2.25
C ALA A 36 0.42 -0.53 1.91
N LEU A 37 1.43 0.13 1.32
CA LEU A 37 1.29 1.41 0.64
C LEU A 37 1.31 1.14 -0.87
N TYR A 38 0.28 1.56 -1.59
CA TYR A 38 0.16 1.30 -3.03
C TYR A 38 -0.33 2.54 -3.79
N PRO A 39 -0.06 2.67 -5.10
CA PRO A 39 -0.45 3.85 -5.86
C PRO A 39 -1.97 4.07 -5.92
N ASN A 40 -2.40 5.33 -5.78
CA ASN A 40 -3.69 5.77 -6.30
C ASN A 40 -3.53 6.03 -7.80
N ASN A 41 -3.77 5.01 -8.63
CA ASN A 41 -3.55 5.11 -10.08
C ASN A 41 -4.41 6.19 -10.76
N VAL A 42 -5.57 6.54 -10.20
CA VAL A 42 -6.44 7.58 -10.75
C VAL A 42 -5.82 8.97 -10.53
N GLU A 43 -5.41 9.28 -9.30
CA GLU A 43 -4.76 10.55 -8.99
C GLU A 43 -3.39 10.68 -9.66
N LEU A 44 -2.62 9.58 -9.72
CA LEU A 44 -1.39 9.52 -10.50
C LEU A 44 -1.64 9.90 -11.96
N GLY A 45 -2.69 9.35 -12.58
CA GLY A 45 -3.09 9.70 -13.95
C GLY A 45 -3.44 11.18 -14.13
N ARG A 46 -4.18 11.76 -13.17
CA ARG A 46 -4.51 13.19 -13.16
C ARG A 46 -3.27 14.07 -13.07
N ASN A 47 -2.33 13.71 -12.19
CA ASN A 47 -1.08 14.45 -12.02
C ASN A 47 -0.17 14.36 -13.25
N LEU A 48 -0.13 13.20 -13.90
CA LEU A 48 0.56 13.04 -15.18
C LEU A 48 -0.07 13.90 -16.28
N ALA A 49 -1.40 13.92 -16.40
CA ALA A 49 -2.10 14.74 -17.38
C ALA A 49 -1.86 16.24 -17.15
N SER A 50 -1.95 16.71 -15.90
CA SER A 50 -1.65 18.10 -15.51
C SER A 50 -0.23 18.50 -15.88
N SER A 51 0.75 17.61 -15.63
CA SER A 51 2.15 17.84 -15.99
C SER A 51 2.35 17.97 -17.50
N ALA A 52 1.72 17.08 -18.29
CA ALA A 52 1.79 17.13 -19.75
C ALA A 52 1.16 18.39 -20.34
N LEU A 53 -0.01 18.79 -19.84
CA LEU A 53 -0.69 20.02 -20.26
C LEU A 53 0.12 21.27 -19.89
N GLY A 54 0.69 21.32 -18.69
CA GLY A 54 1.57 22.41 -18.26
C GLY A 54 2.82 22.54 -19.13
N MET A 55 3.41 21.41 -19.55
CA MET A 55 4.52 21.41 -20.50
C MET A 55 4.10 21.95 -21.87
N ALA A 56 2.93 21.55 -22.36
CA ALA A 56 2.40 22.03 -23.63
C ALA A 56 2.06 23.53 -23.62
N SER A 57 1.64 24.08 -22.48
CA SER A 57 1.31 25.51 -22.33
C SER A 57 2.53 26.40 -22.05
N GLY A 58 3.75 25.85 -21.97
CA GLY A 58 4.95 26.60 -21.63
C GLY A 58 5.03 27.02 -20.15
N SER A 59 4.23 26.41 -19.28
CA SER A 59 4.28 26.67 -17.85
C SER A 59 5.58 26.11 -17.26
N PRO A 60 6.18 26.77 -16.25
CA PRO A 60 7.32 26.22 -15.54
C PRO A 60 6.88 25.00 -14.70
N VAL A 61 6.91 23.82 -15.32
CA VAL A 61 6.66 22.54 -14.65
C VAL A 61 7.98 22.00 -14.10
N ALA A 62 7.95 21.41 -12.90
CA ALA A 62 9.09 20.70 -12.34
C ALA A 62 9.56 19.62 -13.34
N ARG A 63 10.82 19.72 -13.78
CA ARG A 63 11.39 18.78 -14.76
C ARG A 63 12.01 17.58 -14.06
N GLY A 64 11.86 16.41 -14.68
CA GLY A 64 12.45 15.15 -14.21
C GLY A 64 11.42 14.19 -13.59
N VAL A 65 11.92 13.17 -12.90
CA VAL A 65 11.08 12.16 -12.21
C VAL A 65 10.61 12.74 -10.88
N LEU A 66 9.30 12.76 -10.66
CA LEU A 66 8.70 13.18 -9.39
C LEU A 66 8.41 11.97 -8.50
N PRO A 67 8.68 12.03 -7.19
CA PRO A 67 8.24 10.99 -6.26
C PRO A 67 6.72 10.89 -6.24
N LEU A 68 6.20 9.66 -6.27
CA LEU A 68 4.76 9.41 -6.12
C LEU A 68 4.30 9.80 -4.71
N ARG A 69 3.28 10.66 -4.64
CA ARG A 69 2.64 11.08 -3.38
C ARG A 69 1.20 10.61 -3.25
N ASP A 70 0.55 10.33 -4.38
CA ASP A 70 -0.82 9.82 -4.40
C ASP A 70 -0.80 8.32 -4.15
N VAL A 71 -0.82 7.99 -2.87
CA VAL A 71 -0.78 6.61 -2.39
C VAL A 71 -1.99 6.35 -1.51
N LEU A 72 -2.42 5.10 -1.53
CA LEU A 72 -3.46 4.55 -0.68
C LEU A 72 -2.84 3.51 0.25
N THR A 73 -3.56 3.22 1.32
CA THR A 73 -3.14 2.34 2.39
C THR A 73 -4.07 1.14 2.51
N ALA A 74 -3.49 -0.03 2.71
CA ALA A 74 -4.21 -1.26 2.96
C ALA A 74 -3.77 -1.87 4.28
N PHE A 75 -4.69 -2.42 5.05
CA PHE A 75 -4.43 -2.98 6.36
C PHE A 75 -5.16 -4.30 6.60
N ASN A 76 -4.46 -5.30 7.14
CA ASN A 76 -5.03 -6.61 7.46
C ASN A 76 -5.38 -6.70 8.95
N THR A 77 -6.68 -6.55 9.26
CA THR A 77 -7.21 -6.62 10.63
C THR A 77 -7.06 -8.01 11.26
N ARG A 78 -7.10 -9.07 10.43
CA ARG A 78 -6.86 -10.45 10.89
C ARG A 78 -5.41 -10.66 11.29
N THR A 79 -4.46 -10.23 10.45
CA THR A 79 -3.02 -10.28 10.78
C THR A 79 -2.72 -9.43 12.01
N ALA A 80 -3.29 -8.23 12.11
CA ALA A 80 -3.14 -7.38 13.29
C ALA A 80 -3.55 -8.12 14.57
N SER A 81 -4.73 -8.74 14.56
CA SER A 81 -5.22 -9.52 15.70
C SER A 81 -4.29 -10.70 16.05
N HIS A 82 -3.78 -11.41 15.03
CA HIS A 82 -2.81 -12.51 15.24
C HIS A 82 -1.49 -12.02 15.88
N LEU A 83 -1.09 -10.78 15.58
CA LEU A 83 0.08 -10.13 16.17
C LEU A 83 -0.22 -9.45 17.52
N GLY A 84 -1.43 -9.60 18.07
CA GLY A 84 -1.83 -8.95 19.32
C GLY A 84 -2.10 -7.44 19.19
N LEU A 85 -2.24 -6.94 17.96
CA LEU A 85 -2.56 -5.54 17.68
C LEU A 85 -4.09 -5.38 17.56
N THR A 86 -4.66 -4.49 18.37
CA THR A 86 -6.10 -4.20 18.37
C THR A 86 -6.37 -2.73 18.01
N PRO A 87 -6.28 -2.36 16.72
CA PRO A 87 -6.57 -0.99 16.30
C PRO A 87 -8.03 -0.65 16.56
N SER A 88 -8.29 0.52 17.11
CA SER A 88 -9.63 1.07 17.30
C SER A 88 -10.36 1.21 15.96
N LYS A 89 -11.71 1.28 15.98
CA LYS A 89 -12.51 1.52 14.78
C LYS A 89 -12.09 2.81 14.05
N ALA A 90 -11.76 3.86 14.79
CA ALA A 90 -11.28 5.12 14.23
C ALA A 90 -9.94 4.95 13.50
N GLN A 91 -9.00 4.16 14.04
CA GLN A 91 -7.76 3.84 13.34
C GLN A 91 -7.99 2.97 12.10
N GLN A 92 -8.92 2.03 12.16
CA GLN A 92 -9.27 1.19 11.02
C GLN A 92 -9.89 2.01 9.87
N GLN A 93 -10.72 3.01 10.20
CA GLN A 93 -11.31 3.93 9.21
C GLN A 93 -10.27 4.82 8.50
N GLY A 94 -9.05 4.94 9.05
CA GLY A 94 -7.96 5.68 8.42
C GLY A 94 -7.27 4.93 7.28
N PHE A 95 -7.60 3.66 7.03
CA PHE A 95 -7.08 2.89 5.91
C PHE A 95 -8.08 2.86 4.75
N ASP A 96 -7.57 2.97 3.53
CA ASP A 96 -8.39 2.96 2.31
C ASP A 96 -8.96 1.57 2.00
N LEU A 97 -8.24 0.52 2.37
CA LEU A 97 -8.67 -0.87 2.25
C LEU A 97 -8.40 -1.65 3.54
N LEU A 98 -9.41 -2.41 3.97
CA LEU A 98 -9.31 -3.34 5.09
C LEU A 98 -9.43 -4.79 4.61
N PHE A 99 -8.59 -5.65 5.17
CA PHE A 99 -8.62 -7.09 4.95
C PHE A 99 -8.96 -7.86 6.23
N PRO A 100 -9.71 -8.98 6.14
CA PRO A 100 -10.39 -9.46 4.94
C PRO A 100 -11.49 -8.48 4.46
N GLU A 101 -11.70 -8.40 3.15
CA GLU A 101 -12.79 -7.61 2.56
C GLU A 101 -14.13 -8.19 3.06
N GLN A 102 -15.07 -7.32 3.46
CA GLN A 102 -16.41 -7.72 3.94
C GLN A 102 -17.37 -8.02 2.79
#